data_AF-A0A9D7H875-F1
#
_entry.id   AF-A0A9D7H875-F1
#
_cell.length_a   1.000
_cell.length_b   1.000
_cell.length_c   1.000
_cell.angle_alpha   90.00
_cell.angle_beta   90.00
_cell.angle_gamma   90.00
#
_symmetry.space_group_name_H-M   'P 1'
#
loop_
_entity.id
_entity.type
_entity.pdbx_description
1 polymer ?
#
loop_
_entity_poly.entity_id
_entity_poly.type
_entity_poly.pdbx_seq_one_letter_code
_entity_poly.pdbx_strand_id
1 'polypeptide(L)' 'MNMIGRTNSLTPEDIERDALTPADYVAAGVEVPNWADDPVPTIETWRRWQAAQNAALAHKRAAARSAQT' A
#
# COMPACT_ATOMS: atom_id res chain seq x y z
N MET A 1 -7.84 -29.43 22.74
CA MET A 1 -8.33 -28.45 21.77
C MET A 1 -7.15 -27.61 21.30
N ASN A 2 -6.72 -27.75 20.04
CA ASN A 2 -5.55 -27.03 19.51
C ASN A 2 -5.99 -25.66 18.98
N MET A 3 -5.70 -24.60 19.73
CA MET A 3 -5.87 -23.22 19.26
C MET A 3 -4.73 -22.90 18.27
N ILE A 4 -4.97 -23.12 16.98
CA ILE A 4 -4.15 -22.51 15.93
C ILE A 4 -4.52 -21.02 15.94
N GLY A 5 -3.87 -20.26 16.82
CA GLY A 5 -3.80 -18.82 16.71
C GLY A 5 -3.06 -18.52 15.41
N ARG A 6 -3.82 -18.35 14.32
CA ARG A 6 -3.32 -17.89 13.04
C ARG A 6 -2.89 -16.44 13.29
N THR A 7 -1.67 -16.24 13.81
CA THR A 7 -1.00 -14.95 13.79
C THR A 7 -0.99 -14.54 12.33
N ASN A 8 -1.86 -13.59 11.99
CA ASN A 8 -1.87 -12.97 10.67
C ASN A 8 -0.61 -12.11 10.60
N SER A 9 0.53 -12.76 10.44
CA SER A 9 1.82 -12.10 10.31
C SER A 9 1.71 -11.22 9.07
N LEU A 10 1.63 -9.90 9.29
CA LEU A 10 1.70 -8.92 8.22
C LEU A 10 2.96 -9.21 7.42
N THR A 11 2.82 -9.36 6.10
CA THR A 11 3.99 -9.50 5.25
C THR A 11 4.79 -8.20 5.29
N PRO A 12 6.12 -8.22 5.07
CA PRO A 12 6.90 -6.99 4.97
C PRO A 12 6.31 -6.02 3.92
N GLU A 13 5.72 -6.55 2.84
CA GLU A 13 5.02 -5.75 1.84
C GLU A 13 3.75 -5.08 2.39
N ASP A 14 2.98 -5.77 3.24
CA ASP A 14 1.83 -5.16 3.93
C ASP A 14 2.27 -4.01 4.84
N ILE A 15 3.40 -4.17 5.56
CA ILE A 15 3.95 -3.12 6.43
C ILE A 15 4.40 -1.92 5.61
N GLU A 16 5.07 -2.13 4.48
CA GLU A 16 5.52 -1.05 3.61
C GLU A 16 4.33 -0.30 2.96
N ARG A 17 3.25 -1.02 2.64
CA ARG A 17 2.01 -0.42 2.12
C ARG A 17 1.26 0.36 3.18
N ASP A 18 1.21 -0.14 4.41
CA ASP A 18 0.64 0.58 5.56
C ASP A 18 1.43 1.87 5.87
N ALA A 19 2.74 1.84 5.66
CA ALA A 19 3.61 3.00 5.79
C ALA A 19 3.53 4.01 4.62
N LEU A 20 2.67 3.79 3.61
CA LEU A 20 2.47 4.77 2.53
C LEU A 20 1.64 5.94 3.05
N THR A 21 2.17 7.14 2.85
CA THR A 21 1.50 8.39 3.17
C THR A 21 0.84 8.98 1.93
N PRO A 22 -0.17 9.87 2.05
CA PRO A 22 -0.74 10.59 0.91
C PRO A 22 0.31 11.26 0.03
N ALA A 23 1.42 11.74 0.62
CA ALA A 23 2.52 12.35 -0.11
C ALA A 23 3.25 11.35 -1.04
N ASP A 24 3.36 10.07 -0.66
CA ASP A 24 3.98 9.04 -1.49
C ASP A 24 3.17 8.79 -2.79
N TYR A 25 1.84 8.80 -2.69
CA TYR A 25 0.95 8.68 -3.85
C TYR A 25 1.05 9.91 -4.77
N VAL A 26 1.05 11.12 -4.18
CA VAL A 26 1.22 12.37 -4.92
C VAL A 26 2.58 12.42 -5.63
N ALA A 27 3.66 12.01 -4.96
CA ALA A 27 5.00 11.93 -5.54
C ALA A 27 5.06 10.92 -6.71
N ALA A 28 4.33 9.82 -6.61
CA ALA A 28 4.17 8.86 -7.69
C ALA A 28 3.16 9.29 -8.79
N GLY A 29 2.48 10.42 -8.62
CA GLY A 29 1.49 10.94 -9.57
C GLY A 29 0.21 10.11 -9.66
N VAL A 30 -0.15 9.39 -8.61
CA VAL A 30 -1.34 8.54 -8.54
C VAL A 30 -2.35 9.04 -7.51
N GLU A 31 -3.62 8.66 -7.68
CA GLU A 31 -4.68 9.01 -6.75
C GLU A 31 -4.52 8.26 -5.42
N VAL A 32 -4.78 8.96 -4.31
CA VAL A 32 -4.79 8.38 -2.97
C VAL A 32 -6.06 7.54 -2.81
N PRO A 33 -5.96 6.23 -2.51
CA PRO A 33 -7.12 5.40 -2.24
C PRO A 33 -7.92 5.91 -1.05
N ASN A 34 -9.24 6.05 -1.20
CA ASN A 34 -10.12 6.49 -0.12
C ASN A 34 -10.84 5.32 0.57
N TRP A 35 -10.05 4.44 1.20
CA TRP A 35 -10.57 3.27 1.92
C TRP A 35 -11.50 3.62 3.09
N ALA A 36 -11.42 4.85 3.60
CA ALA A 36 -12.23 5.31 4.72
C ALA A 36 -13.68 5.61 4.31
N ASP A 37 -13.90 6.15 3.11
CA ASP A 37 -15.23 6.51 2.61
C ASP A 37 -15.90 5.35 1.88
N ASP A 38 -15.11 4.51 1.19
CA ASP A 38 -15.59 3.33 0.49
C ASP A 38 -14.81 2.08 0.97
N PRO A 39 -15.23 1.47 2.11
CA PRO A 39 -14.52 0.35 2.72
C PRO A 39 -14.69 -0.97 1.96
N VAL A 40 -15.70 -1.06 1.08
CA VAL A 40 -15.94 -2.24 0.23
C VAL A 40 -16.06 -1.77 -1.23
N PRO A 41 -14.93 -1.35 -1.83
CA PRO A 41 -14.94 -0.84 -3.18
C PRO A 41 -15.32 -1.92 -4.19
N THR A 42 -15.85 -1.48 -5.33
CA THR A 42 -16.02 -2.36 -6.49
C THR A 42 -14.69 -3.00 -6.88
N ILE A 43 -14.72 -4.16 -7.54
CA ILE A 43 -13.49 -4.85 -8.00
C ILE A 43 -12.63 -3.92 -8.89
N GLU A 44 -13.27 -3.08 -9.71
CA GLU A 44 -12.55 -2.12 -10.56
C GLU A 44 -11.86 -1.03 -9.73
N THR A 45 -12.58 -0.43 -8.79
CA THR A 45 -12.03 0.57 -7.85
C THR A 45 -10.89 -0.04 -7.03
N TRP A 46 -11.09 -1.25 -6.50
CA TRP A 46 -10.07 -1.98 -5.75
C TRP A 46 -8.80 -2.21 -6.59
N ARG A 47 -8.94 -2.62 -7.86
CA ARG A 47 -7.79 -2.78 -8.78
C ARG A 47 -7.04 -1.46 -9.01
N ARG A 48 -7.77 -0.35 -9.22
CA ARG A 48 -7.16 0.99 -9.38
C ARG A 48 -6.37 1.37 -8.13
N TRP A 49 -6.94 1.17 -6.95
CA TRP A 49 -6.30 1.48 -5.68
C TRP A 49 -5.11 0.58 -5.36
N GLN A 50 -5.17 -0.69 -5.76
CA GLN A 50 -4.03 -1.60 -5.65
C GLN A 50 -2.90 -1.19 -6.59
N ALA A 51 -3.21 -0.77 -7.83
CA ALA A 51 -2.23 -0.26 -8.77
C ALA A 51 -1.57 1.03 -8.26
N ALA A 52 -2.35 1.96 -7.69
CA ALA A 52 -1.83 3.18 -7.07
C ALA A 52 -0.88 2.88 -5.90
N GLN A 53 -1.24 1.93 -5.02
CA GLN A 53 -0.36 1.49 -3.94
C GLN A 53 0.96 0.91 -4.45
N ASN A 54 0.90 0.05 -5.47
CA ASN A 54 2.10 -0.52 -6.07
C ASN A 54 3.00 0.56 -6.70
N ALA A 55 2.41 1.56 -7.37
CA ALA A 55 3.16 2.67 -7.96
C ALA A 55 3.82 3.55 -6.88
N ALA A 56 3.07 3.91 -5.84
CA ALA A 56 3.60 4.68 -4.71
C ALA A 56 4.73 3.95 -3.99
N LEU A 57 4.57 2.65 -3.74
CA LEU A 57 5.59 1.81 -3.13
C LEU A 57 6.86 1.71 -4.00
N ALA A 58 6.70 1.50 -5.31
CA ALA A 58 7.83 1.47 -6.24
C ALA A 58 8.58 2.80 -6.27
N HIS A 59 7.85 3.92 -6.27
CA HIS A 59 8.44 5.26 -6.23
C HIS A 59 9.22 5.50 -4.93
N LYS A 60 8.61 5.16 -3.79
CA LYS A 60 9.25 5.26 -2.46
C LYS A 60 10.52 4.43 -2.36
N ARG A 61 10.50 3.19 -2.85
CA ARG A 61 11.68 2.31 -2.92
C ARG A 61 12.77 2.89 -3.84
N ALA A 62 12.39 3.46 -4.99
CA ALA A 62 13.34 4.10 -5.88
C ALA A 62 13.99 5.34 -5.24
N ALA A 63 13.20 6.20 -4.59
CA ALA A 63 13.69 7.38 -3.87
C ALA A 63 14.63 6.99 -2.71
N ALA A 64 14.26 5.97 -1.93
CA ALA A 64 15.10 5.44 -0.86
C ALA A 64 16.43 4.90 -1.38
N ARG A 65 16.44 4.25 -2.56
CA ARG A 65 17.67 3.78 -3.21
C ARG A 65 18.57 4.93 -3.68
N SER A 66 17.98 5.97 -4.27
CA SER A 66 18.73 7.16 -4.71
C SER A 66 19.34 7.94 -3.55
N ALA A 67 18.70 7.98 -2.38
CA ALA A 67 19.23 8.65 -1.20
C ALA A 67 20.41 7.92 -0.52
N GLN A 68 20.65 6.66 -0.88
CA GLN A 68 21.76 5.83 -0.35
C GLN A 68 23.03 5.91 -1.23
N THR A 69 22.99 6.63 -2.35
CA THR A 69 24.14 6.82 -3.27
C THR A 69 24.72 8.21 -3.09
#